data_AF-A0A958J7Q6-F1
#
_entry.id   AF-A0A958J7Q6-F1
#
_cell.length_a   1.000
_cell.length_b   1.000
_cell.length_c   1.000
_cell.angle_alpha   90.00
_cell.angle_beta   90.00
_cell.angle_gamma   90.00
#
_symmetry.space_group_name_H-M   'P 1'
#
loop_
_entity.id
_entity.type
_entity.pdbx_description
1 polymer ?
#
loop_
_entity_poly.entity_id
_entity_poly.type
_entity_poly.pdbx_seq_one_letter_code
_entity_poly.pdbx_strand_id
1 'polypeptide(L)'
;DFKPAVPRVITQRYPKAGDDNPIVHVGIIEVDAPAPKPLWMELEGKEYEYICRVNWLPGDRQICVQTMNRAQNELDFFVVERQSGYGRQLMQERDPEGWVNINDDLYFLKDG
;
A
#
# COMPACT_ATOMS: atom_id res chain seq x y z
N ASP A 1 -12.28 -4.23 50.62
CA ASP A 1 -10.88 -3.86 50.38
C ASP A 1 -10.76 -3.33 48.95
N PHE A 2 -10.63 -2.02 48.78
CA PHE A 2 -10.59 -1.36 47.47
C PHE A 2 -9.13 -1.04 47.13
N LYS A 3 -8.66 -1.54 45.99
CA LYS A 3 -7.35 -1.17 45.45
C LYS A 3 -7.55 -0.16 44.31
N PRO A 4 -6.99 1.06 44.40
CA PRO A 4 -7.08 2.03 43.33
C PRO A 4 -6.32 1.53 42.09
N ALA A 5 -6.87 1.80 40.90
CA ALA A 5 -6.19 1.51 39.65
C ALA A 5 -4.93 2.37 39.53
N VAL A 6 -3.77 1.74 39.35
CA VAL A 6 -2.49 2.43 39.12
C VAL A 6 -2.34 2.65 37.61
N PRO A 7 -2.21 3.90 37.14
CA PRO A 7 -2.02 4.17 35.72
C PRO A 7 -0.69 3.58 35.22
N ARG A 8 -0.68 3.09 33.98
CA ARG A 8 0.53 2.62 33.30
C ARG A 8 0.71 3.32 31.96
N VAL A 9 1.95 3.59 31.59
CA VAL A 9 2.31 4.13 30.28
C VAL A 9 2.23 3.01 29.24
N ILE A 10 1.67 3.32 28.07
CA ILE A 10 1.67 2.46 26.89
C ILE A 10 2.52 3.16 25.82
N THR A 11 3.53 2.46 25.32
CA THR A 11 4.41 2.95 24.26
C THR A 11 3.92 2.49 22.91
N GLN A 12 3.84 3.41 21.94
CA GLN A 12 3.44 3.13 20.57
C GLN A 12 4.40 3.83 19.60
N ARG A 13 4.68 3.18 18.46
CA ARG A 13 5.31 3.85 17.31
C ARG A 13 4.26 4.77 16.69
N TYR A 14 4.44 6.07 16.87
CA TYR A 14 3.49 7.08 16.44
C TYR A 14 4.26 8.24 15.80
N PRO A 15 4.38 8.29 14.47
CA PRO A 15 5.01 9.41 13.80
C PRO A 15 4.12 10.64 13.95
N LYS A 16 4.62 11.69 14.61
CA LYS A 16 3.92 12.97 14.65
C LYS A 16 4.12 13.70 13.32
N ALA A 17 3.37 14.77 13.11
CA ALA A 17 3.55 15.60 11.92
C ALA A 17 5.01 16.06 11.80
N GLY A 18 5.63 15.74 10.66
CA GLY A 18 7.04 16.02 10.38
C GLY A 18 8.01 14.87 10.68
N ASP A 19 7.65 13.93 11.56
CA ASP A 19 8.48 12.76 11.85
C ASP A 19 8.50 11.76 10.70
N ASP A 20 9.52 10.91 10.64
CA ASP A 20 9.65 9.86 9.64
C ASP A 20 8.52 8.83 9.77
N ASN A 21 7.88 8.51 8.64
CA ASN A 21 6.91 7.43 8.57
C ASN A 21 7.61 6.07 8.49
N PRO A 22 6.89 4.97 8.80
CA PRO A 22 7.39 3.64 8.50
C PRO A 22 7.64 3.46 6.99
N ILE A 23 8.75 2.80 6.66
CA ILE A 23 9.02 2.33 5.30
C ILE A 23 8.16 1.08 5.05
N VAL A 24 7.42 1.06 3.94
CA VAL A 24 6.44 0.01 3.63
C VAL A 24 6.71 -0.61 2.25
N HIS A 25 6.39 -1.89 2.13
CA HIS A 25 6.52 -2.67 0.89
C HIS A 25 5.33 -3.61 0.73
N VAL A 26 4.96 -3.91 -0.53
CA VAL A 26 3.98 -4.97 -0.86
C VAL A 26 4.73 -6.24 -1.23
N GLY A 27 4.23 -7.38 -0.77
CA GLY A 27 4.71 -8.69 -1.21
C GLY A 27 3.57 -9.69 -1.37
N ILE A 28 3.76 -10.66 -2.27
CA ILE A 28 2.85 -11.78 -2.51
C ILE A 28 3.53 -13.05 -2.02
N ILE A 29 2.79 -13.91 -1.33
CA ILE A 29 3.27 -15.22 -0.89
C ILE A 29 2.40 -16.31 -1.50
N GLU A 30 3.05 -17.31 -2.10
CA GLU A 30 2.41 -18.50 -2.61
C GLU A 30 2.14 -19.49 -1.47
N VAL A 31 0.90 -19.57 -0.99
CA VAL A 31 0.55 -20.33 0.21
C VAL A 31 0.73 -21.85 0.07
N ASP A 32 0.58 -22.38 -1.15
CA ASP A 32 0.71 -23.81 -1.45
C ASP A 32 2.15 -24.22 -1.82
N ALA A 33 3.09 -23.26 -1.84
CA ALA A 33 4.47 -23.56 -2.14
C ALA A 33 5.11 -24.42 -1.02
N PRO A 34 5.99 -25.39 -1.35
CA PRO A 34 6.66 -26.22 -0.34
C PRO A 34 7.46 -25.44 0.71
N ALA A 35 7.93 -24.24 0.36
CA ALA A 35 8.63 -23.31 1.26
C ALA A 35 8.20 -21.88 0.91
N PRO A 36 7.06 -21.41 1.43
CA PRO A 36 6.47 -20.15 1.01
C PRO A 36 7.35 -18.98 1.45
N LYS A 37 7.70 -18.11 0.49
CA LYS A 37 8.48 -16.89 0.72
C LYS A 37 7.78 -15.71 0.03
N PRO A 38 7.82 -14.51 0.62
CA PRO A 38 7.30 -13.33 -0.04
C PRO A 38 8.15 -13.00 -1.27
N LEU A 39 7.50 -12.86 -2.42
CA LEU A 39 8.02 -12.10 -3.54
C LEU A 39 7.68 -10.64 -3.28
N TRP A 40 8.69 -9.79 -3.14
CA TRP A 40 8.49 -8.34 -2.98
C TRP A 40 8.19 -7.70 -4.32
N MET A 41 7.20 -6.81 -4.34
CA MET A 41 6.78 -6.11 -5.54
C MET A 41 7.72 -4.93 -5.82
N GLU A 42 8.14 -4.76 -7.07
CA GLU A 42 8.92 -3.64 -7.56
C GLU A 42 8.01 -2.71 -8.34
N LEU A 43 7.79 -1.49 -7.84
CA LEU A 43 6.96 -0.49 -8.49
C LEU A 43 7.86 0.46 -9.29
N GLU A 44 7.67 0.51 -10.60
CA GLU A 44 8.55 1.22 -11.53
C GLU A 44 8.68 2.72 -11.20
N GLY A 45 9.93 3.17 -10.96
CA GLY A 45 10.35 4.55 -11.16
C GLY A 45 9.73 5.62 -10.25
N LYS A 46 9.06 5.24 -9.16
CA LYS A 46 8.36 6.19 -8.28
C LYS A 46 8.66 5.94 -6.80
N GLU A 47 9.08 7.01 -6.13
CA GLU A 47 9.09 7.04 -4.67
C GLU A 47 7.67 7.29 -4.17
N TYR A 48 7.27 6.54 -3.14
CA TYR A 48 5.98 6.70 -2.46
C TYR A 48 6.18 6.62 -0.95
N GLU A 49 5.26 7.25 -0.22
CA GLU A 49 5.25 7.26 1.24
C GLU A 49 4.26 6.23 1.79
N TYR A 50 3.14 6.06 1.08
CA TYR A 50 2.02 5.26 1.54
C TYR A 50 1.61 4.23 0.48
N ILE A 51 1.21 3.05 0.94
CA ILE A 51 0.41 2.09 0.16
C ILE A 51 -1.03 2.28 0.61
N CYS A 52 -1.87 2.80 -0.28
CA CYS A 52 -3.25 3.18 0.02
C CYS A 52 -4.20 2.00 -0.09
N ARG A 53 -4.07 1.20 -1.17
CA ARG A 53 -4.90 0.04 -1.48
C ARG A 53 -4.11 -1.01 -2.24
N VAL A 54 -4.52 -2.26 -2.07
CA VAL A 54 -4.05 -3.40 -2.86
C VAL A 54 -5.27 -4.22 -3.25
N ASN A 55 -5.48 -4.42 -4.54
CA ASN A 55 -6.63 -5.14 -5.08
C ASN A 55 -6.15 -6.19 -6.07
N TRP A 56 -6.69 -7.41 -6.02
CA TRP A 56 -6.49 -8.38 -7.08
C TRP A 56 -7.29 -7.95 -8.32
N LEU A 57 -6.68 -8.08 -9.49
CA LEU A 57 -7.41 -8.02 -10.76
C LEU A 57 -8.13 -9.35 -11.00
N PRO A 58 -9.19 -9.37 -11.82
CA PRO A 58 -9.82 -10.61 -12.24
C PRO A 58 -8.82 -11.61 -12.82
N GLY A 59 -8.90 -12.87 -12.36
CA GLY A 59 -8.04 -13.96 -12.85
C GLY A 59 -6.71 -14.14 -12.12
N ASP A 60 -6.50 -13.48 -10.98
CA ASP A 60 -5.46 -13.76 -9.96
C ASP A 60 -4.01 -13.78 -10.47
N ARG A 61 -3.77 -13.14 -11.62
CA ARG A 61 -2.45 -13.00 -12.25
C ARG A 61 -1.77 -11.67 -11.92
N GLN A 62 -2.55 -10.66 -11.58
CA GLN A 62 -2.06 -9.32 -11.32
C GLN A 62 -2.73 -8.72 -10.09
N ILE A 63 -2.03 -7.80 -9.42
CA ILE A 63 -2.61 -6.90 -8.42
C ILE A 63 -2.52 -5.45 -8.91
N CYS A 64 -3.48 -4.63 -8.50
CA CYS A 64 -3.34 -3.19 -8.52
C CYS A 64 -2.83 -2.72 -7.15
N VAL A 65 -1.78 -1.90 -7.15
CA VAL A 65 -1.26 -1.24 -5.95
C VAL A 65 -1.46 0.26 -6.13
N GLN A 66 -2.17 0.87 -5.19
CA GLN A 66 -2.30 2.32 -5.12
C GLN A 66 -1.27 2.85 -4.14
N THR A 67 -0.47 3.82 -4.56
CA THR A 67 0.54 4.47 -3.72
C THR A 67 0.38 5.97 -3.72
N MET A 68 0.77 6.62 -2.63
CA MET A 68 0.65 8.06 -2.48
C MET A 68 1.93 8.68 -1.94
N ASN A 69 2.27 9.87 -2.43
CA ASN A 69 3.42 10.63 -1.93
C ASN A 69 3.15 11.25 -0.54
N ARG A 70 4.21 11.70 0.14
CA ARG A 70 4.12 12.24 1.50
C ARG A 70 3.20 13.46 1.62
N ALA A 71 3.14 14.28 0.56
CA ALA A 71 2.27 15.46 0.47
C ALA A 71 0.79 15.13 0.22
N GLN A 72 0.46 13.87 -0.08
CA GLN A 72 -0.90 13.39 -0.35
C GLN A 72 -1.59 14.07 -1.55
N ASN A 73 -0.80 14.46 -2.54
CA ASN A 73 -1.28 15.19 -3.71
C ASN A 73 -0.97 14.48 -5.04
N GLU A 74 -0.31 13.32 -4.99
CA GLU A 74 -0.09 12.41 -6.11
C GLU A 74 -0.51 11.00 -5.68
N LEU A 75 -1.48 10.43 -6.39
CA LEU A 75 -1.95 9.06 -6.24
C LEU A 75 -1.61 8.28 -7.51
N ASP A 76 -0.72 7.31 -7.39
CA ASP A 76 -0.27 6.45 -8.49
C ASP A 76 -0.91 5.06 -8.38
N PHE A 77 -1.28 4.51 -9.53
CA PHE A 77 -1.83 3.16 -9.64
C PHE A 77 -0.85 2.31 -10.43
N PHE A 78 -0.40 1.20 -9.85
CA PHE A 78 0.47 0.23 -10.50
C PHE A 78 -0.29 -1.06 -10.76
N VAL A 79 -0.07 -1.68 -11.92
CA VAL A 79 -0.46 -3.07 -12.16
C VAL A 79 0.79 -3.92 -12.08
N VAL A 80 0.76 -4.88 -11.15
CA VAL A 80 1.91 -5.72 -10.78
C VAL A 80 1.64 -7.16 -11.15
N GLU A 81 2.55 -7.76 -11.91
CA GLU A 81 2.51 -9.17 -12.27
C GLU A 81 2.88 -10.04 -11.07
N ARG A 82 2.00 -10.97 -10.69
CA ARG A 82 2.20 -11.88 -9.54
C ARG A 82 3.48 -12.71 -9.64
N GLN A 83 3.85 -13.14 -10.84
CA GLN A 83 4.96 -14.08 -11.04
C GLN A 83 6.32 -13.39 -11.05
N SER A 84 6.43 -12.19 -11.63
CA SER A 84 7.68 -11.45 -11.71
C SER A 84 7.87 -10.46 -10.58
N GLY A 85 6.78 -10.00 -9.95
CA GLY A 85 6.78 -8.92 -8.97
C GLY A 85 6.93 -7.53 -9.61
N TYR A 86 7.04 -7.43 -10.93
CA TYR A 86 7.23 -6.15 -11.62
C TYR A 86 5.91 -5.40 -11.79
N GLY A 87 5.90 -4.15 -11.34
CA GLY A 87 4.77 -3.23 -11.36
C GLY A 87 4.99 -2.08 -12.32
N ARG A 88 4.17 -1.99 -13.35
CA ARG A 88 4.14 -0.84 -14.26
C ARG A 88 3.08 0.16 -13.83
N GLN A 89 3.35 1.45 -14.02
CA GLN A 89 2.35 2.47 -13.77
C GLN A 89 1.19 2.36 -14.78
N LEU A 90 -0.04 2.31 -14.26
CA LEU A 90 -1.28 2.27 -15.04
C LEU A 90 -1.82 3.69 -15.25
N MET A 91 -1.93 4.46 -14.17
CA MET A 91 -2.42 5.84 -14.19
C MET A 91 -1.90 6.63 -12.99
N GLN A 92 -2.05 7.95 -13.06
CA GLN A 92 -1.76 8.87 -11.96
C GLN A 92 -2.88 9.91 -11.87
N GLU A 93 -3.26 10.23 -10.64
CA GLU A 93 -4.07 11.39 -10.30
C GLU A 93 -3.21 12.39 -9.50
N ARG A 94 -3.32 13.69 -9.81
CA ARG A 94 -2.52 14.74 -9.19
C ARG A 94 -3.33 16.00 -8.99
N ASP A 95 -3.21 16.59 -7.81
CA ASP A 95 -3.75 17.91 -7.49
C ASP A 95 -2.62 18.82 -6.97
N PRO A 96 -2.02 19.68 -7.81
CA PRO A 96 -0.90 20.52 -7.39
C PRO A 96 -1.24 21.56 -6.33
N GLU A 97 -2.50 21.96 -6.21
CA GLU A 97 -2.96 23.03 -5.31
C GLU A 97 -3.67 22.48 -4.05
N GLY A 98 -4.05 21.20 -4.07
CA GLY A 98 -4.78 20.54 -3.00
C GLY A 98 -4.23 19.16 -2.63
N TRP A 99 -5.13 18.19 -2.56
CA TRP A 99 -4.85 16.80 -2.16
C TRP A 99 -5.75 15.84 -2.91
N VAL A 100 -5.32 14.59 -3.05
CA VAL A 100 -6.12 13.53 -3.67
C VAL A 100 -6.85 12.74 -2.58
N ASN A 101 -8.17 12.60 -2.70
CA ASN A 101 -8.95 11.78 -1.77
C ASN A 101 -8.91 10.30 -2.21
N ILE A 102 -8.52 9.42 -1.29
CA ILE A 102 -8.58 7.96 -1.52
C ILE A 102 -10.05 7.51 -1.41
N ASN A 103 -10.50 6.68 -2.34
CA ASN A 103 -11.82 6.05 -2.33
C ASN A 103 -11.71 4.53 -2.58
N ASP A 104 -12.84 3.84 -2.47
CA ASP A 104 -12.95 2.38 -2.66
C ASP A 104 -13.69 2.02 -3.97
N ASP A 105 -13.76 2.96 -4.92
CA ASP A 105 -14.59 2.84 -6.14
C ASP A 105 -13.85 2.19 -7.32
N LEU A 106 -12.58 1.80 -7.13
CA LEU A 106 -11.80 1.13 -8.17
C LEU A 106 -12.43 -0.22 -8.55
N TYR A 107 -12.83 -0.34 -9.82
CA TYR A 107 -13.46 -1.53 -10.36
C TYR A 107 -12.81 -1.95 -11.68
N PHE A 108 -12.31 -3.18 -11.75
CA PHE A 108 -11.75 -3.78 -12.97
C PHE A 108 -12.82 -4.59 -13.71
N LEU A 109 -12.86 -4.46 -15.04
CA LEU A 109 -13.76 -5.24 -15.89
C LEU A 109 -13.29 -6.69 -15.98
N LYS A 110 -14.18 -7.60 -16.40
CA LYS A 110 -13.89 -9.05 -16.42
C LYS A 110 -12.73 -9.43 -17.34
N ASP A 111 -12.50 -8.63 -18.38
CA ASP A 111 -11.46 -8.79 -19.38
C ASP A 111 -10.13 -8.11 -18.99
N GLY A 112 -10.08 -7.46 -17.83
CA GLY A 112 -8.90 -6.73 -17.34
C GLY A 112 -8.78 -5.35 -17.97
#